data_AF-A0A2B8A181-F1
#
_entry.id   AF-A0A2B8A181-F1
#
_cell.length_a   1.000
_cell.length_b   1.000
_cell.length_c   1.000
_cell.angle_alpha   90.00
_cell.angle_beta   90.00
_cell.angle_gamma   90.00
#
_symmetry.space_group_name_H-M   'P 1'
#
loop_
_entity.id
_entity.type
_entity.pdbx_description
1 polymer ?
#
loop_
_entity_poly.entity_id
_entity_poly.type
_entity_poly.pdbx_seq_one_letter_code
_entity_poly.pdbx_strand_id
1 'polypeptide(L)' 'MVDLIKLVEAEFAAKRKDIVGFKPGDTINVHVKIKEGAKERIQQFQGVVMYRRGKGTNGESFAVRKVSNGVGVERIFPIL' A
#
# COMPACT_ATOMS: atom_id res chain seq x y z
N MET A 1 -0.46 32.52 -5.95
CA MET A 1 0.36 31.49 -6.62
C MET A 1 -0.42 30.19 -6.52
N VAL A 2 -0.85 29.61 -7.65
CA VAL A 2 -1.62 28.36 -7.64
C VAL A 2 -0.71 27.24 -7.15
N ASP A 3 -1.15 26.53 -6.12
CA ASP A 3 -0.42 25.40 -5.55
C ASP A 3 -0.66 24.17 -6.44
N LEU A 4 0.11 24.08 -7.53
CA LEU A 4 -0.04 23.07 -8.59
C LEU A 4 0.02 21.64 -8.05
N ILE A 5 0.74 21.41 -6.95
CA ILE A 5 0.82 20.11 -6.28
C ILE A 5 -0.57 19.71 -5.75
N LYS A 6 -1.29 20.64 -5.10
CA LYS A 6 -2.63 20.37 -4.57
C LYS A 6 -3.65 20.07 -5.67
N LEU A 7 -3.50 20.68 -6.86
CA LEU A 7 -4.36 20.39 -8.01
C LEU A 7 -4.23 18.92 -8.42
N VAL A 8 -2.99 18.44 -8.59
CA VAL A 8 -2.73 17.05 -8.95
C VAL A 8 -3.16 16.10 -7.83
N GLU A 9 -2.91 16.44 -6.57
CA GLU A 9 -3.37 15.61 -5.44
C GLU A 9 -4.90 15.46 -5.36
N ALA A 10 -5.66 16.45 -5.85
CA ALA A 10 -7.13 16.40 -5.88
C ALA A 10 -7.67 15.38 -6.91
N GLU A 11 -6.99 15.19 -8.04
CA GLU A 11 -7.41 14.23 -9.08
C GLU A 11 -7.38 12.78 -8.58
N PHE A 12 -6.45 12.45 -7.68
CA PHE A 12 -6.34 11.12 -7.09
C PHE A 12 -7.20 10.91 -5.84
N ALA A 13 -7.93 11.94 -5.39
CA ALA A 13 -8.74 11.87 -4.17
C ALA A 13 -9.88 10.84 -4.27
N ALA A 14 -10.45 10.63 -5.47
CA ALA A 14 -11.49 9.63 -5.69
C ALA A 14 -11.00 8.20 -5.41
N LYS A 15 -9.79 7.85 -5.88
CA LYS A 15 -9.19 6.52 -5.67
C LYS A 15 -8.92 6.21 -4.19
N ARG A 16 -8.69 7.22 -3.34
CA ARG A 16 -8.48 7.03 -1.90
C ARG A 16 -9.77 6.60 -1.17
N LYS A 17 -10.95 6.99 -1.67
CA LYS A 17 -12.23 6.70 -1.01
C LYS A 17 -12.58 5.22 -0.99
N ASP A 18 -12.07 4.46 -1.96
CA ASP A 18 -12.36 3.03 -2.10
C ASP A 18 -11.50 2.17 -1.15
N ILE A 19 -10.53 2.76 -0.46
CA ILE A 19 -9.58 2.05 0.41
C ILE A 19 -10.16 1.92 1.82
N VAL A 20 -10.37 0.67 2.25
CA VAL A 20 -10.83 0.35 3.62
C VAL A 20 -9.80 0.83 4.65
N GLY A 21 -10.28 1.41 5.75
CA GLY A 21 -9.43 1.83 6.86
C GLY A 21 -8.77 0.64 7.57
N PHE A 22 -7.48 0.76 7.87
CA PHE A 22 -6.71 -0.19 8.67
C PHE A 22 -5.65 0.56 9.48
N LYS A 23 -5.19 -0.03 10.59
CA LYS A 23 -4.24 0.54 11.54
C LYS A 23 -3.07 -0.41 11.83
N PRO A 24 -1.97 0.08 12.40
CA PRO A 24 -0.90 -0.77 12.90
C PRO A 24 -1.44 -1.83 13.87
N GLY A 25 -0.96 -3.07 13.74
CA GLY A 25 -1.43 -4.24 14.47
C GLY A 25 -2.49 -5.07 13.74
N ASP A 26 -3.17 -4.51 12.73
CA ASP A 26 -4.13 -5.28 11.94
C ASP A 26 -3.42 -6.31 11.04
N THR A 27 -4.05 -7.46 10.82
CA THR A 27 -3.59 -8.43 9.82
C THR A 27 -4.34 -8.21 8.51
N ILE A 28 -3.61 -7.93 7.43
CA ILE A 28 -4.19 -7.64 6.12
C ILE A 28 -3.61 -8.57 5.05
N ASN A 29 -4.37 -8.80 3.98
CA ASN A 29 -3.92 -9.57 2.81
C ASN A 29 -3.81 -8.67 1.57
N VAL A 30 -2.58 -8.29 1.22
CA VAL A 30 -2.29 -7.42 0.08
C VAL A 30 -2.18 -8.26 -1.19
N HIS A 31 -3.00 -7.97 -2.18
CA HIS A 31 -2.99 -8.64 -3.49
C HIS A 31 -2.06 -7.88 -4.44
N VAL A 32 -0.82 -8.35 -4.59
CA VAL A 32 0.21 -7.71 -5.39
C VAL A 32 0.19 -8.29 -6.80
N LYS A 33 0.01 -7.43 -7.81
CA LYS A 33 0.20 -7.84 -9.21
C LYS A 33 1.69 -7.93 -9.50
N ILE A 34 2.15 -9.10 -9.96
CA ILE A 34 3.53 -9.37 -10.35
C ILE A 34 3.57 -9.65 -11.84
N LYS A 35 4.54 -9.01 -12.53
CA LYS A 35 4.82 -9.23 -13.95
C LYS A 35 6.22 -9.82 -14.11
N GLU A 36 6.27 -11.03 -14.63
CA GLU A 36 7.50 -11.78 -14.90
C GLU A 36 7.58 -11.99 -16.42
N GLY A 37 8.21 -11.04 -17.12
CA GLY A 37 8.24 -10.98 -18.58
C GLY A 37 6.84 -10.82 -19.17
N ALA A 38 6.37 -11.84 -19.91
CA ALA A 38 5.05 -11.85 -20.53
C ALA A 38 3.93 -12.39 -19.62
N LYS A 39 4.26 -13.00 -18.47
CA LYS A 39 3.26 -13.57 -17.55
C LYS A 39 2.92 -12.58 -16.45
N GLU A 40 1.63 -12.44 -16.18
CA GLU A 40 1.10 -11.63 -15.08
C GLU A 40 0.33 -12.52 -14.11
N ARG A 41 0.57 -12.36 -12.82
CA ARG A 41 -0.13 -13.11 -11.75
C ARG A 41 -0.37 -12.22 -10.53
N ILE A 42 -1.38 -12.59 -9.73
CA ILE A 42 -1.62 -11.95 -8.44
C ILE A 42 -0.94 -12.80 -7.36
N GLN A 43 -0.08 -12.19 -6.57
CA GLN A 43 0.53 -12.79 -5.38
C GLN A 43 -0.07 -12.17 -4.13
N GLN A 44 -0.54 -13.02 -3.21
CA GLN A 44 -1.01 -12.61 -1.90
C GLN A 44 0.15 -12.41 -0.94
N PHE A 45 0.17 -11.27 -0.26
CA PHE A 45 1.08 -10.95 0.83
C PHE A 45 0.26 -10.65 2.08
N GLN A 46 0.02 -11.70 2.87
CA GLN A 46 -0.69 -11.60 4.14
C GLN A 46 0.30 -11.43 5.30
N GLY A 47 0.04 -10.44 6.15
CA GLY A 47 0.86 -10.17 7.33
C GLY A 47 0.29 -9.06 8.21
N VAL A 48 1.04 -8.70 9.25
CA VAL A 48 0.66 -7.67 10.21
C VAL A 48 1.15 -6.31 9.72
N VAL A 49 0.28 -5.29 9.82
CA VAL A 49 0.64 -3.90 9.54
C VAL A 49 1.54 -3.38 10.65
N MET A 50 2.78 -3.00 10.31
CA MET A 50 3.75 -2.47 11.26
C MET A 50 3.58 -0.97 11.47
N TYR A 51 3.42 -0.22 10.38
CA TYR A 51 3.22 1.22 10.41
C TYR A 51 2.51 1.71 9.15
N ARG A 52 1.98 2.94 9.22
CA ARG A 52 1.40 3.69 8.11
C ARG A 52 1.87 5.14 8.21
N ARG A 53 2.43 5.69 7.12
CA ARG A 53 3.05 7.02 7.06
C ARG A 53 2.41 7.87 5.97
N GLY A 54 2.39 9.19 6.17
CA GLY A 54 1.89 10.14 5.17
C GLY A 54 0.38 10.08 4.97
N LYS A 55 -0.39 9.80 6.04
CA LYS A 55 -1.84 9.58 5.94
C LYS A 55 -2.56 10.71 5.20
N GLY A 56 -3.32 10.36 4.15
CA GLY A 56 -4.14 11.31 3.39
C GLY A 56 -3.41 12.04 2.26
N THR A 57 -2.12 11.75 2.00
CA THR A 57 -1.36 12.32 0.88
C THR A 57 -1.19 11.29 -0.25
N ASN A 58 -0.72 11.72 -1.43
CA ASN A 58 -0.35 10.81 -2.51
C ASN A 58 0.90 9.95 -2.17
N GLY A 59 1.70 10.36 -1.18
CA GLY A 59 2.86 9.61 -0.69
C GLY A 59 2.54 8.65 0.46
N GLU A 60 1.26 8.42 0.74
CA GLU A 60 0.84 7.54 1.82
C GLU A 60 1.30 6.11 1.57
N SER A 61 1.96 5.52 2.57
CA SER A 61 2.51 4.17 2.49
C SER A 61 2.36 3.42 3.80
N PHE A 62 2.38 2.09 3.73
CA PHE A 62 2.27 1.21 4.89
C PHE A 62 3.20 0.02 4.76
N ALA A 63 3.69 -0.48 5.89
CA ALA A 63 4.54 -1.66 5.95
C ALA A 63 3.76 -2.86 6.48
N VAL A 64 3.91 -4.00 5.79
CA VAL A 64 3.35 -5.29 6.22
C VAL A 64 4.50 -6.25 6.45
N ARG A 65 4.46 -6.95 7.58
CA ARG A 65 5.46 -7.94 7.97
C ARG A 65 4.83 -9.33 8.08
N LYS A 66 5.52 -10.34 7.56
CA LYS A 66 5.17 -11.76 7.75
C LYS A 66 6.42 -12.61 7.93
N VAL A 67 6.26 -13.82 8.47
CA VAL A 67 7.32 -14.84 8.43
C VAL A 67 7.12 -15.69 7.18
N SER A 68 8.16 -15.81 6.36
CA SER A 68 8.18 -16.62 5.16
C SER A 68 9.34 -17.60 5.25
N ASN A 69 9.06 -18.90 5.29
CA ASN A 69 10.07 -19.96 5.38
C ASN A 69 11.08 -19.73 6.53
N GLY A 70 10.58 -19.37 7.72
CA GLY A 70 11.42 -19.10 8.89
C GLY A 70 12.11 -17.74 8.91
N VAL A 71 12.01 -16.94 7.84
CA VAL A 71 12.63 -15.61 7.75
C VAL A 71 11.57 -14.51 7.84
N GLY A 72 11.81 -13.49 8.65
CA GLY A 72 10.97 -12.30 8.70
C GLY A 72 11.12 -11.47 7.42
N VAL A 73 10.01 -11.25 6.72
CA VAL A 73 9.96 -10.43 5.51
C VAL A 73 9.04 -9.25 5.74
N GLU A 74 9.56 -8.05 5.49
CA GLU A 74 8.81 -6.80 5.55
C GLU A 74 8.74 -6.17 4.17
N ARG A 75 7.55 -5.68 3.79
CA ARG A 75 7.34 -4.97 2.53
C ARG A 75 6.58 -3.68 2.78
N ILE A 76 7.01 -2.63 2.09
CA ILE A 76 6.38 -1.31 2.11
C ILE A 76 5.57 -1.17 0.83
N PHE A 77 4.31 -0.78 0.97
CA PHE A 77 3.39 -0.57 -0.14
C PHE A 77 2.90 0.88 -0.15
N PRO A 78 2.90 1.56 -1.31
CA PRO A 78 2.12 2.78 -1.48
C PRO A 78 0.62 2.44 -1.43
N ILE A 79 -0.19 3.35 -0.91
CA ILE A 79 -1.63 3.14 -0.84
C ILE A 79 -2.34 3.48 -2.16
N LEU A 80 -1.74 4.37 -2.95
CA LEU A 80 -2.22 4.85 -4.25
C LEU A 80 -1.27 4.48 -5.39
#